data_AF-A0A1D5UV79-F1
#
_entry.id   AF-A0A1D5UV79-F1
#
_cell.length_a   1.000
_cell.length_b   1.000
_cell.length_c   1.000
_cell.angle_alpha   90.00
_cell.angle_beta   90.00
_cell.angle_gamma   90.00
#
_symmetry.space_group_name_H-M   'P 1'
#
loop_
_entity.id
_entity.type
_entity.pdbx_description
1 polymer ?
#
loop_
_entity_poly.entity_id
_entity_poly.type
_entity_poly.pdbx_seq_one_letter_code
_entity_poly.pdbx_strand_id
1 'polypeptide(L)'
;MSSSTSPSRQSWPQYGPVPLTRCPDCPRMEPLKRLTYVKEENDNRRCEFIKCLSRPQPGQVLKKCGHFEWLDEYVERLKMQASTQELNFNFGGQLGVQHASHLVDRADP
;
A
#
# COMPACT_ATOMS: atom_id res chain seq x y z
N MET A 1 -39.92 -8.98 -32.70
CA MET A 1 -38.54 -8.64 -32.29
C MET A 1 -38.57 -8.32 -30.82
N SER A 2 -38.00 -9.17 -29.98
CA SER A 2 -37.86 -8.92 -28.55
C SER A 2 -36.39 -9.14 -28.20
N SER A 3 -35.61 -8.06 -28.26
CA SER A 3 -34.21 -8.08 -27.81
C SER A 3 -34.22 -8.00 -26.29
N SER A 4 -34.10 -9.15 -25.63
CA SER A 4 -33.89 -9.22 -24.20
C SER A 4 -32.47 -8.75 -23.89
N THR A 5 -32.32 -7.48 -23.50
CA THR A 5 -31.08 -6.96 -22.95
C THR A 5 -30.91 -7.56 -21.54
N SER A 6 -30.13 -8.63 -21.42
CA SER A 6 -29.68 -9.08 -20.10
C SER A 6 -28.89 -7.93 -19.46
N PRO A 7 -29.17 -7.54 -18.20
CA PRO A 7 -28.31 -6.60 -17.51
C PRO A 7 -26.92 -7.22 -17.47
N SER A 8 -25.94 -6.55 -18.08
CA SER A 8 -24.53 -6.90 -17.95
C SER A 8 -24.26 -6.97 -16.45
N ARG A 9 -24.05 -8.18 -15.92
CA ARG A 9 -23.71 -8.36 -14.50
C ARG A 9 -22.47 -7.50 -14.29
N GLN A 10 -22.61 -6.42 -13.51
CA GLN A 10 -21.47 -5.57 -13.14
C GLN A 10 -20.43 -6.50 -12.53
N SER A 11 -19.39 -6.80 -13.31
CA SER A 11 -18.30 -7.65 -12.85
C SER A 11 -17.44 -6.77 -11.97
N TRP A 12 -17.34 -7.16 -10.70
CA TRP A 12 -16.38 -6.51 -9.81
C TRP A 12 -14.98 -6.73 -10.38
N PRO A 13 -14.10 -5.71 -10.32
CA PRO A 13 -12.73 -5.87 -10.77
C PRO A 13 -12.07 -7.02 -10.00
N GLN A 14 -11.60 -8.03 -10.72
CA GLN A 14 -10.83 -9.12 -10.15
C GLN A 14 -9.35 -8.75 -10.25
N TYR A 15 -8.72 -8.55 -9.10
CA TYR A 15 -7.29 -8.27 -9.03
C TYR A 15 -6.52 -9.58 -8.89
N GLY A 16 -5.44 -9.73 -9.67
CA GLY A 16 -4.44 -10.78 -9.48
C GLY A 16 -3.68 -10.63 -8.15
N PRO A 17 -2.53 -11.30 -7.99
CA PRO A 17 -1.65 -11.05 -6.84
C PRO A 17 -1.33 -9.56 -6.71
N VAL A 18 -1.53 -8.99 -5.51
CA VAL A 18 -1.22 -7.60 -5.18
C VAL A 18 -0.17 -7.61 -4.06
N PRO A 19 0.90 -6.79 -4.12
CA PRO A 19 1.90 -6.73 -3.05
C PRO A 19 1.24 -6.30 -1.74
N LEU A 20 1.55 -6.99 -0.64
CA LEU A 20 1.02 -6.69 0.68
C LEU A 20 2.05 -5.91 1.50
N THR A 21 1.80 -4.61 1.63
CA THR A 21 2.65 -3.65 2.33
C THR A 21 2.40 -3.65 3.84
N ARG A 22 3.25 -2.94 4.58
CA ARG A 22 3.04 -2.70 6.01
C ARG A 22 1.79 -1.84 6.24
N CYS A 23 1.17 -2.02 7.40
CA CYS A 23 0.04 -1.21 7.82
C CYS A 23 0.47 0.26 8.01
N PRO A 24 -0.21 1.24 7.39
CA PRO A 24 0.11 2.65 7.59
C PRO A 24 -0.30 3.15 8.98
N ASP A 25 -1.27 2.50 9.62
CA ASP A 25 -1.88 2.97 10.87
C ASP A 25 -1.19 2.42 12.13
N CYS A 26 -0.20 1.54 12.00
CA CYS A 26 0.49 1.01 13.18
C CYS A 26 1.96 0.68 12.90
N PRO A 27 2.84 0.77 13.92
CA PRO A 27 4.28 0.58 13.75
C PRO A 27 4.68 -0.89 13.51
N ARG A 28 3.72 -1.81 13.42
CA ARG A 28 3.99 -3.24 13.28
C ARG A 28 4.61 -3.53 11.91
N MET A 29 5.51 -4.52 11.88
CA MET A 29 6.26 -4.88 10.69
C MET A 29 5.56 -5.93 9.83
N GLU A 30 4.62 -6.68 10.43
CA GLU A 30 3.84 -7.67 9.69
C GLU A 30 3.01 -6.99 8.58
N PRO A 31 3.03 -7.56 7.36
CA PRO A 31 2.26 -7.01 6.26
C PRO A 31 0.76 -7.14 6.50
N LEU A 32 0.01 -6.31 5.77
CA LEU A 32 -1.44 -6.42 5.68
C LEU A 32 -1.85 -7.77 5.08
N LYS A 33 -3.11 -8.18 5.30
CA LYS A 33 -3.66 -9.42 4.73
C LYS A 33 -4.84 -9.12 3.82
N ARG A 34 -4.86 -9.75 2.65
CA ARG A 34 -6.03 -9.81 1.76
C ARG A 34 -6.99 -10.88 2.24
N LEU A 35 -8.26 -10.52 2.35
CA LEU A 35 -9.34 -11.36 2.84
C LEU A 35 -10.52 -11.26 1.89
N THR A 36 -11.28 -12.34 1.80
CA THR A 36 -12.50 -12.41 0.99
C THR A 36 -13.70 -12.47 1.92
N TYR A 37 -14.64 -11.54 1.74
CA TYR A 37 -15.96 -11.61 2.32
C TYR A 37 -16.87 -12.40 1.37
N VAL A 38 -17.43 -13.50 1.87
CA VAL A 38 -18.43 -14.30 1.17
C VAL A 38 -19.74 -14.10 1.92
N LYS A 39 -20.72 -13.45 1.30
CA LYS A 39 -22.08 -13.42 1.84
C LYS A 39 -22.86 -14.60 1.27
N GLU A 40 -23.28 -15.53 2.13
CA GLU A 40 -24.00 -16.75 1.73
C GLU A 40 -25.40 -16.45 1.15
N GLU A 41 -25.96 -15.28 1.45
CA GLU A 41 -27.37 -14.97 1.20
C GLU A 41 -27.69 -14.51 -0.23
N ASN A 42 -26.72 -13.96 -0.98
CA ASN A 42 -26.95 -13.39 -2.31
C ASN A 42 -25.83 -13.79 -3.27
N ASP A 43 -26.04 -14.91 -3.98
CA ASP A 43 -25.36 -15.27 -5.24
C ASP A 43 -23.86 -14.87 -5.26
N ASN A 44 -23.08 -15.45 -4.34
CA ASN A 44 -21.62 -15.45 -4.28
C ASN A 44 -20.92 -14.12 -4.66
N ARG A 45 -21.40 -12.98 -4.15
CA ARG A 45 -20.65 -11.72 -4.26
C ARG A 45 -19.43 -11.78 -3.34
N ARG A 46 -18.29 -12.18 -3.92
CA ARG A 46 -16.98 -12.12 -3.27
C ARG A 46 -16.51 -10.68 -3.29
N CYS A 47 -16.52 -10.03 -2.13
CA CYS A 47 -15.85 -8.73 -1.97
C CYS A 47 -14.51 -8.98 -1.30
N GLU A 48 -13.45 -8.40 -1.84
CA GLU A 48 -12.10 -8.55 -1.29
C GLU A 48 -11.68 -7.27 -0.60
N PHE A 49 -11.04 -7.42 0.56
CA PHE A 49 -10.60 -6.30 1.37
C PHE A 49 -9.25 -6.60 2.01
N ILE A 50 -8.55 -5.54 2.41
CA ILE A 50 -7.29 -5.62 3.11
C ILE A 50 -7.50 -5.27 4.59
N LYS A 51 -6.82 -5.99 5.47
CA LYS A 51 -6.91 -5.76 6.92
C LYS A 51 -5.56 -5.93 7.60
N CYS A 52 -5.32 -5.11 8.61
CA CYS A 52 -4.22 -5.32 9.53
C CYS A 52 -4.59 -6.38 10.57
N LEU A 53 -3.91 -7.54 10.51
CA LEU A 53 -4.09 -8.63 11.47
C LEU A 53 -2.88 -8.80 12.38
N SER A 54 -2.02 -7.79 12.43
CA SER A 54 -0.75 -7.91 13.11
C SER A 54 -0.87 -7.84 14.62
N ARG A 55 -0.06 -8.65 15.30
CA ARG A 55 -0.06 -8.74 16.76
C ARG A 55 1.05 -7.85 17.35
N PRO A 56 0.86 -7.30 18.57
CA PRO A 56 1.98 -6.71 19.30
C PRO A 56 3.10 -7.76 19.47
N GLN A 57 4.36 -7.34 19.44
CA GLN A 57 5.46 -8.23 19.80
C GLN A 57 5.39 -8.61 21.29
N PRO A 58 5.97 -9.75 21.70
CA PRO A 58 6.11 -10.08 23.11
C PRO A 58 6.74 -8.91 23.90
N GLY A 59 6.11 -8.52 25.01
CA GLY A 59 6.54 -7.39 25.83
C GLY A 59 6.03 -6.01 25.37
N GLN A 60 5.35 -5.90 24.22
CA GLN A 60 4.72 -4.66 23.78
C GLN A 60 3.22 -4.64 24.10
N VAL A 61 2.77 -3.59 24.78
CA VAL A 61 1.34 -3.32 25.01
C VAL A 61 0.86 -2.30 23.98
N LEU A 62 0.44 -2.80 22.81
CA LEU A 62 -0.15 -1.99 21.75
C LEU A 62 -1.62 -2.34 21.55
N LYS A 63 -2.49 -1.33 21.42
CA LYS A 63 -3.91 -1.54 21.07
C LYS A 63 -4.03 -2.29 19.74
N LYS A 64 -5.08 -3.11 19.61
CA LYS A 64 -5.39 -3.80 18.35
C LYS A 64 -5.55 -2.78 17.21
N CYS A 65 -4.91 -3.02 16.08
CA CYS A 65 -5.08 -2.17 14.90
C CYS A 65 -6.46 -2.40 14.28
N GLY A 66 -7.13 -1.32 13.90
CA GLY A 66 -8.43 -1.32 13.24
C GLY A 66 -8.37 -1.17 11.71
N HIS A 67 -7.17 -1.10 11.13
CA HIS A 67 -7.00 -0.78 9.71
C HIS A 67 -7.76 -1.74 8.80
N PHE A 68 -8.54 -1.15 7.90
CA PHE A 68 -9.38 -1.78 6.91
C PHE A 68 -9.44 -0.88 5.67
N GLU A 69 -9.42 -1.48 4.49
CA GLU A 69 -9.62 -0.81 3.21
C GLU A 69 -10.16 -1.82 2.20
N TRP A 70 -10.94 -1.36 1.24
CA TRP A 70 -11.35 -2.21 0.12
C TRP A 70 -10.17 -2.46 -0.82
N LEU A 71 -10.18 -3.60 -1.54
CA LEU A 71 -9.04 -3.98 -2.38
C LEU A 71 -8.78 -2.99 -3.53
N ASP A 72 -9.83 -2.37 -4.06
CA ASP A 72 -9.75 -1.31 -5.07
C ASP A 72 -9.06 -0.06 -4.54
N GLU A 73 -9.48 0.42 -3.37
CA GLU A 73 -8.86 1.55 -2.65
C GLU A 73 -7.38 1.27 -2.35
N TYR A 74 -7.07 0.04 -1.92
CA TYR A 74 -5.69 -0.38 -1.65
C TYR A 74 -4.80 -0.30 -2.89
N VAL A 75 -5.28 -0.85 -4.01
CA VAL A 75 -4.55 -0.84 -5.28
C VAL A 75 -4.35 0.59 -5.78
N GLU A 76 -5.35 1.45 -5.61
CA GLU A 76 -5.25 2.86 -5.99
C GLU A 76 -4.20 3.59 -5.14
N ARG A 77 -4.19 3.36 -3.83
CA ARG A 77 -3.15 3.88 -2.92
C ARG A 77 -1.75 3.39 -3.30
N LEU A 78 -1.60 2.11 -3.66
CA LEU A 78 -0.31 1.58 -4.10
C LEU A 78 0.19 2.27 -5.38
N LYS A 79 -0.70 2.53 -6.34
CA LYS A 79 -0.35 3.28 -7.56
C LYS A 79 0.13 4.69 -7.23
N MET A 80 -0.54 5.39 -6.30
CA MET A 80 -0.12 6.73 -5.87
C MET A 80 1.23 6.73 -5.13
N GLN A 81 1.49 5.71 -4.31
CA GLN A 81 2.78 5.56 -3.63
C GLN A 81 3.91 5.27 -4.62
N ALA A 82 3.66 4.40 -5.60
CA ALA A 82 4.62 4.13 -6.67
C ALA A 82 4.94 5.39 -7.48
N SER A 83 3.93 6.17 -7.89
CA SER A 83 4.18 7.43 -8.62
C SER A 83 4.93 8.45 -7.78
N THR A 84 4.66 8.54 -6.48
CA THR A 84 5.40 9.42 -5.56
C THR A 84 6.85 8.97 -5.40
N GLN A 85 7.09 7.66 -5.31
CA GLN A 85 8.43 7.11 -5.21
C GLN A 85 9.25 7.37 -6.48
N GLU A 86 8.67 7.19 -7.66
CA GLU A 86 9.30 7.51 -8.94
C GLU A 86 9.66 9.00 -9.05
N LEU A 87 8.76 9.90 -8.62
CA LEU A 87 9.06 11.34 -8.58
C LEU A 87 10.20 11.67 -7.60
N ASN A 88 10.20 11.07 -6.41
CA ASN A 88 11.27 11.26 -5.43
C ASN A 88 12.62 10.73 -5.93
N PHE A 89 12.63 9.61 -6.66
CA PHE A 89 13.84 9.05 -7.25
C PHE A 89 14.40 9.96 -8.36
N ASN A 90 13.53 10.53 -9.19
CA ASN A 90 13.90 11.45 -10.25
C ASN A 90 14.41 12.81 -9.73
N PHE A 91 13.92 13.30 -8.59
CA PHE A 91 14.43 14.55 -7.95
C PHE A 91 15.65 14.33 -7.05
N GLY A 92 15.77 13.16 -6.42
CA GLY A 92 16.88 12.83 -5.51
C GLY A 92 18.21 12.48 -6.19
N GLY A 93 18.22 12.27 -7.51
CA GLY A 93 19.41 11.92 -8.29
C GLY A 93 20.40 13.07 -8.58
N GLN A 94 20.07 14.32 -8.25
CA GLN A 94 20.90 15.48 -8.60
C GLN A 94 21.40 16.31 -7.40
N LEU A 95 21.28 15.81 -6.17
CA LEU A 95 21.78 16.49 -4.97
C LEU A 95 22.63 15.55 -4.12
N GLY A 96 23.77 15.16 -4.64
CA GLY A 96 24.76 14.41 -3.87
C GLY A 96 26.02 14.17 -4.65
N VAL A 97 26.91 15.17 -4.71
CA VAL A 97 28.37 15.08 -4.43
C VAL A 97 28.96 16.46 -4.75
N GLN A 98 29.08 17.31 -3.74
CA GLN A 98 30.28 18.16 -3.55
C GLN A 98 30.49 18.25 -2.04
N HIS A 99 31.01 17.15 -1.48
CA HIS A 99 31.50 17.13 -0.11
C HIS A 99 32.80 17.96 -0.09
N ALA A 100 32.75 19.03 0.69
CA ALA A 100 33.84 19.97 0.90
C ALA A 100 35.15 19.23 1.24
N SER A 101 36.21 19.52 0.50
CA SER A 101 37.59 19.26 0.93
C SER A 101 38.55 20.14 0.14
N HIS A 102 38.63 21.42 0.50
CA HIS A 102 39.89 22.16 0.37
C HIS A 102 39.94 23.41 1.26
N LEU A 103 41.08 23.60 1.92
CA LEU A 103 41.63 24.84 2.51
C LEU A 103 41.28 25.19 3.96
N VAL A 104 41.95 24.50 4.89
CA VAL A 104 42.86 25.11 5.90
C VAL A 104 44.06 24.14 5.97
N ASP A 105 45.34 24.48 6.04
CA ASP A 105 46.03 25.56 6.72
C ASP A 105 47.50 25.52 6.25
N ARG A 106 48.07 26.67 5.85
CA ARG A 106 49.53 26.87 5.95
C ARG A 106 49.83 28.37 5.99
N ALA A 107 49.93 28.89 7.21
CA ALA A 107 50.57 30.16 7.49
C ALA A 107 52.09 30.09 7.21
N ASP A 108 52.59 31.13 6.57
CA ASP A 108 54.00 31.45 6.34
C ASP A 108 54.51 32.36 7.49
N PRO A 109 55.78 32.27 7.85
CA PRO A 109 56.60 33.49 7.81
C PRO A 109 57.94 33.35 7.09
#